data_AF-A0A0C9UGY9-F1
#
_entry.id   AF-A0A0C9UGY9-F1
#
_cell.length_a   1.000
_cell.length_b   1.000
_cell.length_c   1.000
_cell.angle_alpha   90.00
_cell.angle_beta   90.00
_cell.angle_gamma   90.00
#
_symmetry.space_group_name_H-M   'P 1'
#
loop_
_entity.id
_entity.type
_entity.pdbx_description
1 polymer ?
#
loop_
_entity_poly.entity_id
_entity_poly.type
_entity_poly.pdbx_seq_one_letter_code
_entity_poly.pdbx_strand_id
1 'polypeptide(L)'
;MRRIPRWHGLKHFDKVAEIEFTDGNSFRDILKNVTKEHGKKFNYPKHHNLMHLPEDIQNKGCTENYSTRPSEGFQQEVQQAYSQTNFKNTESQITRIDKNQEAIARIRMFVDLNDAEISKAISAEDLTVGCGPPPEPVYSQENYALGSPQTTLSIAVLQNKKANLPAYRSFGRKLQEFLGKELEEESRPSGFLTIAPYQCLYLTYMSLEDWREKRDILRCNPSFYDRPRYDCVVVNMNPVTFARLEFIFTCQDTSKRQYDIALVHMLEASKWRPNTKWEGCRVLEEKGLYQFILLKYLIRGCHLIPATDKGTGKYYLNDLVDSDAFVWFLLSN
;
A
#
# COMPACT_ATOMS: atom_id res chain seq x y z
N MET A 1 13.73 -32.03 22.33
CA MET A 1 12.62 -31.44 21.55
C MET A 1 11.31 -31.69 22.26
N ARG A 2 10.65 -30.63 22.76
CA ARG A 2 9.35 -30.69 23.42
C ARG A 2 8.23 -30.72 22.37
N ARG A 3 7.30 -31.67 22.57
CA ARG A 3 5.87 -31.67 22.19
C ARG A 3 5.53 -31.65 20.69
N ILE A 4 5.53 -32.84 20.10
CA ILE A 4 4.69 -33.15 18.93
C ILE A 4 3.21 -33.12 19.41
N PRO A 5 2.28 -32.45 18.71
CA PRO A 5 0.87 -32.39 19.10
C PRO A 5 0.23 -33.79 19.10
N ARG A 6 -0.56 -34.10 20.14
CA ARG A 6 -1.25 -35.39 20.31
C ARG A 6 -2.66 -35.29 19.71
N TRP A 7 -2.89 -35.99 18.60
CA TRP A 7 -4.16 -36.02 17.89
C TRP A 7 -5.00 -37.23 18.34
N HIS A 8 -6.23 -36.98 18.80
CA HIS A 8 -7.08 -38.02 19.37
C HIS A 8 -7.41 -39.12 18.34
N GLY A 9 -7.12 -40.38 18.67
CA GLY A 9 -7.40 -41.55 17.83
C GLY A 9 -6.20 -42.17 17.09
N LEU A 10 -4.99 -41.62 17.22
CA LEU A 10 -3.77 -42.19 16.62
C LEU A 10 -2.82 -42.73 17.68
N LYS A 11 -2.08 -43.81 17.37
CA LYS A 11 -0.99 -44.29 18.23
C LYS A 11 0.12 -43.24 18.30
N HIS A 12 0.52 -42.87 19.51
CA HIS A 12 1.56 -41.87 19.75
C HIS A 12 2.80 -42.56 20.31
N PHE A 13 3.88 -42.56 19.54
CA PHE A 13 5.17 -43.11 19.94
C PHE A 13 6.04 -41.99 20.51
N ASP A 14 6.63 -42.19 21.69
CA ASP A 14 7.52 -41.20 22.32
C ASP A 14 8.85 -41.04 21.56
N LYS A 15 9.28 -42.08 20.82
CA LYS A 15 10.34 -42.06 19.81
C LYS A 15 9.95 -43.01 18.67
N VAL A 16 9.95 -42.52 17.43
CA VAL A 16 9.55 -43.31 16.24
C VAL A 16 10.71 -44.15 15.71
N ALA A 17 11.95 -43.73 15.94
CA ALA A 17 13.17 -44.53 15.72
C ALA A 17 14.28 -44.03 16.65
N GLU A 18 14.99 -44.95 17.31
CA GLU A 18 16.18 -44.69 18.13
C GLU A 18 17.49 -45.06 17.43
N ILE A 19 17.41 -45.48 16.17
CA ILE A 19 18.57 -46.02 15.45
C ILE A 19 19.23 -44.87 14.70
N GLU A 20 20.38 -44.42 15.20
CA GLU A 20 21.34 -43.71 14.35
C GLU A 20 21.83 -44.71 13.29
N PHE A 21 21.33 -44.55 12.06
CA PHE A 21 21.77 -45.37 10.94
C PHE A 21 23.17 -44.93 10.52
N THR A 22 24.18 -45.59 11.07
CA THR A 22 25.57 -45.45 10.66
C THR A 22 25.92 -46.27 9.42
N ASP A 23 25.05 -47.21 9.01
CA ASP A 23 25.30 -48.12 7.90
C ASP A 23 24.10 -48.23 6.94
N GLY A 24 24.33 -47.88 5.67
CA GLY A 24 23.35 -47.99 4.59
C GLY A 24 22.87 -49.42 4.33
N ASN A 25 23.63 -50.45 4.73
CA ASN A 25 23.19 -51.84 4.61
C ASN A 25 22.05 -52.18 5.58
N SER A 26 22.10 -51.65 6.80
CA SER A 26 21.03 -51.82 7.79
C SER A 26 19.70 -51.24 7.28
N PHE A 27 19.76 -50.06 6.65
CA PHE A 27 18.59 -49.45 6.03
C PHE A 27 18.05 -50.27 4.86
N ARG A 28 18.93 -50.81 4.01
CA ARG A 28 18.58 -51.70 2.89
C ARG A 28 17.83 -52.96 3.35
N ASP A 29 18.26 -53.57 4.45
CA ASP A 29 17.63 -54.80 4.95
C ASP A 29 16.26 -54.54 5.60
N ILE A 30 16.09 -53.42 6.29
CA ILE A 30 14.76 -52.98 6.78
C ILE A 30 13.79 -52.82 5.61
N LEU A 31 14.22 -52.21 4.51
CA LEU A 31 13.37 -52.02 3.33
C LEU A 31 12.95 -53.34 2.68
N LYS A 32 13.84 -54.35 2.65
CA LYS A 32 13.49 -55.71 2.19
C LYS A 32 12.40 -56.31 3.07
N ASN A 33 12.50 -56.15 4.39
CA ASN A 33 11.49 -56.65 5.32
C ASN A 33 10.14 -55.95 5.13
N VAL A 34 10.13 -54.61 5.02
CA VAL A 34 8.92 -53.82 4.76
C VAL A 34 8.28 -54.17 3.41
N THR A 35 9.11 -54.43 2.38
CA THR A 35 8.65 -54.92 1.08
C THR A 35 7.96 -56.28 1.20
N LYS A 36 8.53 -57.19 2.00
CA LYS A 36 8.02 -58.55 2.21
C LYS A 36 6.73 -58.56 3.05
N GLU A 37 6.65 -57.75 4.09
CA GLU A 37 5.53 -57.73 5.03
C GLU A 37 4.33 -56.95 4.49
N HIS A 38 4.58 -55.87 3.74
CA HIS A 38 3.51 -54.96 3.28
C HIS A 38 3.36 -54.87 1.76
N GLY A 39 4.12 -55.67 0.98
CA GLY A 39 4.04 -55.69 -0.48
C GLY A 39 4.43 -54.36 -1.16
N LYS A 40 5.09 -53.45 -0.45
CA LYS A 40 5.43 -52.11 -0.96
C LYS A 40 6.65 -52.15 -1.88
N LYS A 41 6.56 -51.55 -3.06
CA LYS A 41 7.69 -51.36 -3.98
C LYS A 41 8.27 -49.95 -3.82
N PHE A 42 9.52 -49.84 -3.39
CA PHE A 42 10.21 -48.56 -3.22
C PHE A 42 10.85 -48.03 -4.53
N ASN A 43 10.10 -48.08 -5.63
CA ASN A 43 10.59 -47.61 -6.94
C ASN A 43 10.12 -46.17 -7.21
N TYR A 44 10.74 -45.20 -6.56
CA TYR A 44 10.50 -43.78 -6.83
C TYR A 44 11.81 -42.98 -6.82
N PRO A 45 11.90 -41.86 -7.55
CA PRO A 45 13.17 -41.17 -7.82
C PRO A 45 13.98 -40.83 -6.57
N LYS A 46 13.33 -40.32 -5.52
CA LYS A 46 14.00 -39.97 -4.24
C LYS A 46 14.64 -41.18 -3.56
N HIS A 47 14.07 -42.36 -3.73
CA HIS A 47 14.62 -43.60 -3.17
C HIS A 47 15.71 -44.20 -4.05
N HIS A 48 15.52 -44.16 -5.37
CA HIS A 48 16.53 -44.63 -6.32
C HIS A 48 17.84 -43.86 -6.18
N ASN A 49 17.78 -42.56 -5.83
CA ASN A 49 18.96 -41.76 -5.53
C ASN A 49 19.82 -42.32 -4.38
N LEU A 50 19.23 -43.02 -3.40
CA LEU A 50 19.97 -43.64 -2.30
C LEU A 50 20.80 -44.84 -2.74
N MET A 51 20.47 -45.47 -3.88
CA MET A 51 21.28 -46.56 -4.44
C MET A 51 22.60 -46.04 -5.00
N HIS A 52 22.60 -44.82 -5.55
CA HIS A 52 23.79 -44.16 -6.11
C HIS A 52 24.62 -43.43 -5.04
N LEU A 53 24.05 -43.21 -3.85
CA LEU A 53 24.67 -42.44 -2.77
C LEU A 53 26.11 -42.90 -2.41
N PRO A 54 26.44 -44.20 -2.31
CA PRO A 54 27.82 -44.63 -2.02
C PRO A 54 28.82 -44.21 -3.11
N GLU A 55 28.46 -44.38 -4.38
CA GLU A 55 29.28 -43.97 -5.53
C GLU A 55 29.38 -42.44 -5.62
N ASP A 56 28.28 -41.73 -5.36
CA ASP A 56 28.24 -40.28 -5.31
C ASP A 56 29.15 -39.73 -4.19
N ILE A 57 29.15 -40.32 -3.00
CA ILE A 57 30.04 -39.90 -1.91
C ILE A 57 31.51 -40.17 -2.27
N GLN A 58 31.82 -41.31 -2.89
CA GLN A 58 33.19 -41.63 -3.31
C GLN A 58 33.70 -40.68 -4.40
N ASN A 59 32.85 -40.34 -5.38
CA ASN A 59 33.24 -39.53 -6.53
C ASN A 59 33.14 -38.01 -6.26
N LYS A 60 32.19 -37.58 -5.42
CA LYS A 60 31.83 -36.18 -5.22
C LYS A 60 32.00 -35.71 -3.76
N GLY A 61 32.21 -36.60 -2.80
CA GLY A 61 32.35 -36.24 -1.39
C GLY A 61 31.02 -36.00 -0.66
N CYS A 62 31.06 -35.26 0.46
CA CYS A 62 29.90 -35.08 1.34
C CYS A 62 28.69 -34.44 0.64
N THR A 63 27.49 -35.01 0.86
CA THR A 63 26.23 -34.55 0.25
C THR A 63 25.74 -33.19 0.74
N GLU A 64 26.27 -32.71 1.87
CA GLU A 64 25.93 -31.38 2.42
C GLU A 64 26.31 -30.24 1.47
N ASN A 65 27.43 -30.40 0.75
CA ASN A 65 27.94 -29.40 -0.20
C ASN A 65 27.10 -29.29 -1.48
N TYR A 66 26.19 -30.25 -1.73
CA TYR A 66 25.31 -30.30 -2.88
C TYR A 66 23.87 -29.91 -2.54
N SER A 67 23.65 -29.32 -1.36
CA SER A 67 22.32 -28.88 -0.93
C SER A 67 21.86 -27.62 -1.67
N THR A 68 20.58 -27.57 -2.01
CA THR A 68 19.92 -26.38 -2.58
C THR A 68 19.44 -25.38 -1.53
N ARG A 69 19.61 -25.69 -0.24
CA ARG A 69 19.17 -24.84 0.88
C ARG A 69 19.70 -23.39 0.80
N PRO A 70 20.97 -23.11 0.46
CA PRO A 70 21.45 -21.74 0.34
C PRO A 70 20.67 -20.93 -0.70
N SER A 71 20.41 -21.51 -1.88
CA SER A 71 19.63 -20.84 -2.93
C SER A 71 18.15 -20.68 -2.57
N GLU A 72 17.56 -21.63 -1.84
CA GLU A 72 16.19 -21.51 -1.34
C GLU A 72 16.07 -20.37 -0.32
N GLY A 73 17.07 -20.21 0.56
CA GLY A 73 17.15 -19.08 1.49
C GLY A 73 17.21 -17.74 0.76
N PHE A 74 18.08 -17.62 -0.24
CA PHE A 74 18.17 -16.41 -1.07
C PHE A 74 16.83 -16.04 -1.73
N GLN A 75 16.09 -17.02 -2.27
CA GLN A 75 14.78 -16.75 -2.86
C GLN A 75 13.76 -16.23 -1.84
N GLN A 76 13.78 -16.74 -0.61
CA GLN A 76 12.93 -16.24 0.47
C GLN A 76 13.28 -14.80 0.84
N GLU A 77 14.56 -14.46 0.92
CA GLU A 77 15.03 -13.09 1.18
C GLU A 77 14.60 -12.13 0.07
N VAL A 78 14.76 -12.51 -1.20
CA VAL A 78 14.30 -11.72 -2.34
C VAL A 78 12.79 -11.51 -2.30
N GLN A 79 12.01 -12.52 -1.90
CA GLN A 79 10.56 -12.39 -1.75
C GLN A 79 10.17 -11.42 -0.61
N GLN A 80 10.88 -11.47 0.51
CA GLN A 80 10.69 -10.53 1.62
C GLN A 80 11.07 -9.10 1.23
N ALA A 81 12.17 -8.92 0.49
CA ALA A 81 12.59 -7.62 -0.03
C ALA A 81 11.56 -7.08 -1.04
N TYR A 82 11.05 -7.93 -1.94
CA TYR A 82 10.00 -7.57 -2.89
C TYR A 82 8.74 -7.04 -2.19
N SER A 83 8.33 -7.69 -1.09
CA SER A 83 7.16 -7.29 -0.29
C SER A 83 7.30 -5.91 0.37
N GLN A 84 8.53 -5.42 0.55
CA GLN A 84 8.82 -4.10 1.10
C GLN A 84 8.90 -3.00 0.03
N THR A 85 8.83 -3.37 -1.26
CA THR A 85 8.86 -2.40 -2.36
C THR A 85 7.48 -1.80 -2.61
N ASN A 86 7.44 -0.76 -3.46
CA ASN A 86 6.17 -0.23 -3.99
C ASN A 86 5.58 -1.09 -5.14
N PHE A 87 6.08 -2.31 -5.34
CA PHE A 87 5.68 -3.27 -6.40
C PHE A 87 5.86 -2.74 -7.83
N LYS A 88 6.71 -1.75 -8.06
CA LYS A 88 7.02 -1.18 -9.39
C LYS A 88 8.50 -0.93 -9.55
N ASN A 89 9.11 -1.31 -10.68
CA ASN A 89 10.55 -1.14 -10.93
C ASN A 89 11.38 -1.63 -9.73
N THR A 90 11.07 -2.83 -9.27
CA THR A 90 11.44 -3.34 -7.94
C THR A 90 12.91 -3.68 -7.81
N GLU A 91 13.61 -3.95 -8.91
CA GLU A 91 15.02 -4.37 -8.92
C GLU A 91 15.92 -3.38 -8.16
N SER A 92 15.92 -2.10 -8.53
CA SER A 92 16.71 -1.06 -7.83
C SER A 92 16.35 -0.89 -6.35
N GLN A 93 15.08 -1.13 -6.00
CA GLN A 93 14.60 -1.06 -4.62
C GLN A 93 15.08 -2.26 -3.82
N ILE A 94 15.00 -3.46 -4.38
CA ILE A 94 15.48 -4.71 -3.78
C ILE A 94 16.99 -4.62 -3.55
N THR A 95 17.77 -4.16 -4.53
CA THR A 95 19.22 -3.95 -4.37
C THR A 95 19.53 -2.96 -3.23
N ARG A 96 18.72 -1.90 -3.08
CA ARG A 96 18.89 -0.94 -1.98
C ARG A 96 18.53 -1.55 -0.62
N ILE A 97 17.47 -2.35 -0.57
CA ILE A 97 17.04 -3.06 0.65
C ILE A 97 18.11 -4.05 1.07
N ASP A 98 18.60 -4.88 0.15
CA ASP A 98 19.66 -5.85 0.37
C ASP A 98 20.94 -5.19 0.90
N LYS A 99 21.41 -4.12 0.23
CA LYS A 99 22.56 -3.33 0.69
C LYS A 99 22.38 -2.80 2.12
N ASN A 100 21.19 -2.31 2.45
CA ASN A 100 20.90 -1.79 3.79
C ASN A 100 20.84 -2.93 4.83
N GLN A 101 20.25 -4.07 4.47
CA GLN A 101 20.20 -5.25 5.32
C GLN A 101 21.60 -5.80 5.61
N GLU A 102 22.49 -5.83 4.62
CA GLU A 102 23.89 -6.21 4.81
C GLU A 102 24.62 -5.25 5.77
N ALA A 103 24.41 -3.94 5.62
CA ALA A 103 24.98 -2.95 6.52
C ALA A 103 24.46 -3.12 7.96
N ILE A 104 23.16 -3.35 8.14
CA ILE A 104 22.55 -3.61 9.44
C ILE A 104 23.10 -4.91 10.04
N ALA A 105 23.21 -5.98 9.26
CA ALA A 105 23.75 -7.26 9.72
C ALA A 105 25.20 -7.13 10.19
N ARG A 106 26.04 -6.38 9.46
CA ARG A 106 27.42 -6.08 9.90
C ARG A 106 27.44 -5.30 11.20
N ILE A 107 26.66 -4.22 11.31
CA ILE A 107 26.57 -3.44 12.56
C ILE A 107 26.12 -4.33 13.72
N ARG A 108 25.09 -5.15 13.49
CA ARG A 108 24.57 -6.08 14.51
C ARG A 108 25.63 -7.08 14.94
N MET A 109 26.37 -7.67 14.01
CA MET A 109 27.48 -8.56 14.31
C MET A 109 28.54 -7.87 15.18
N PHE A 110 28.92 -6.62 14.86
CA PHE A 110 29.86 -5.87 15.70
C PHE A 110 29.31 -5.58 17.10
N VAL A 111 28.03 -5.22 17.21
CA VAL A 111 27.38 -5.02 18.51
C VAL A 111 27.35 -6.33 19.30
N ASP A 112 26.93 -7.44 18.69
CA ASP A 112 26.85 -8.74 19.36
C ASP A 112 28.24 -9.24 19.81
N LEU A 113 29.29 -8.98 19.02
CA LEU A 113 30.68 -9.26 19.42
C LEU A 113 31.10 -8.41 20.62
N ASN A 114 30.82 -7.11 20.58
CA ASN A 114 31.12 -6.20 21.68
C ASN A 114 30.31 -6.54 22.94
N ASP A 115 29.03 -6.88 22.81
CA ASP A 115 28.17 -7.30 23.92
C ASP A 115 28.65 -8.64 24.50
N ALA A 116 29.17 -9.56 23.67
CA ALA A 116 29.79 -10.79 24.15
C ALA A 116 31.13 -10.53 24.86
N GLU A 117 31.93 -9.56 24.42
CA GLU A 117 33.16 -9.12 25.10
C GLU A 117 32.85 -8.40 26.42
N ILE A 118 31.85 -7.52 26.41
CA ILE A 118 31.33 -6.83 27.58
C ILE A 118 30.71 -7.85 28.55
N SER A 119 29.93 -8.83 28.10
CA SER A 119 29.35 -9.88 28.95
C SER A 119 30.41 -10.82 29.53
N LYS A 120 31.54 -10.99 28.84
CA LYS A 120 32.73 -11.66 29.41
C LYS A 120 33.47 -10.79 30.43
N ALA A 121 33.39 -9.46 30.30
CA ALA A 121 33.99 -8.49 31.21
C ALA A 121 33.10 -8.13 32.42
N ILE A 122 31.77 -8.24 32.27
CA ILE A 122 30.74 -7.90 33.26
C ILE A 122 30.23 -9.22 33.86
N SER A 123 31.06 -9.81 34.72
CA SER A 123 30.61 -10.60 35.87
C SER A 123 30.55 -9.74 37.15
N ALA A 124 30.28 -8.44 36.99
CA ALA A 124 30.04 -7.50 38.08
C ALA A 124 29.10 -6.39 37.61
N GLU A 125 27.90 -6.41 38.21
CA GLU A 125 26.96 -5.29 38.41
C GLU A 125 26.13 -4.80 37.21
N ASP A 126 24.87 -5.26 37.22
CA ASP A 126 23.71 -4.73 36.51
C ASP A 126 23.34 -3.32 36.98
N LEU A 127 23.00 -2.41 36.07
CA LEU A 127 21.89 -1.46 36.27
C LEU A 127 21.21 -1.05 34.96
N THR A 128 19.88 -0.93 35.09
CA THR A 128 18.85 -0.66 34.09
C THR A 128 18.69 0.83 33.77
N VAL A 129 18.28 1.19 32.55
CA VAL A 129 17.60 2.47 32.26
C VAL A 129 16.54 2.30 31.16
N GLY A 130 15.32 2.75 31.47
CA GLY A 130 14.14 2.69 30.60
C GLY A 130 14.11 3.76 29.50
N CYS A 131 13.38 3.44 28.43
CA CYS A 131 13.12 4.31 27.29
C CYS A 131 11.81 5.08 27.50
N GLY A 132 11.86 6.41 27.36
CA GLY A 132 10.67 7.28 27.38
C GLY A 132 9.82 7.14 26.11
N PRO A 133 8.54 7.56 26.17
CA PRO A 133 7.61 7.38 25.06
C PRO A 133 7.91 8.36 23.90
N PRO A 134 7.63 7.95 22.65
CA PRO A 134 7.86 8.78 21.47
C PRO A 134 6.81 9.91 21.34
N PRO A 135 7.15 11.00 20.63
CA PRO A 135 6.28 12.17 20.50
C PRO A 135 5.07 11.92 19.58
N GLU A 136 3.96 12.58 19.89
CA GLU A 136 2.69 12.50 19.15
C GLU A 136 2.70 13.27 17.82
N PRO A 137 1.93 12.80 16.81
CA PRO A 137 1.87 13.41 15.50
C PRO A 137 0.96 14.66 15.38
N VAL A 138 1.28 15.39 14.32
CA VAL A 138 0.88 16.73 13.92
C VAL A 138 -0.56 16.80 13.35
N TYR A 139 -1.37 17.68 13.92
CA TYR A 139 -2.60 18.35 13.43
C TYR A 139 -3.51 17.59 12.43
N SER A 140 -4.66 17.12 12.90
CA SER A 140 -5.80 16.67 12.10
C SER A 140 -6.94 17.70 12.17
N GLN A 141 -7.59 17.98 11.03
CA GLN A 141 -8.98 18.45 11.02
C GLN A 141 -9.89 17.25 10.82
N GLU A 142 -11.10 17.31 11.40
CA GLU A 142 -11.93 16.16 11.77
C GLU A 142 -12.13 15.08 10.69
N ASN A 143 -12.14 15.43 9.39
CA ASN A 143 -12.40 14.48 8.29
C ASN A 143 -11.34 14.41 7.18
N TYR A 144 -10.29 15.23 7.20
CA TYR A 144 -9.25 15.19 6.16
C TYR A 144 -7.85 15.64 6.62
N ALA A 145 -6.83 15.22 5.88
CA ALA A 145 -5.46 15.69 6.04
C ALA A 145 -4.79 15.91 4.67
N LEU A 146 -3.87 16.88 4.62
CA LEU A 146 -3.14 17.25 3.40
C LEU A 146 -1.72 16.69 3.42
N GLY A 147 -1.24 16.23 2.27
CA GLY A 147 0.09 15.63 2.14
C GLY A 147 0.82 16.07 0.87
N SER A 148 2.14 15.82 0.87
CA SER A 148 3.04 16.23 -0.23
C SER A 148 2.94 17.74 -0.55
N PRO A 149 3.24 18.60 0.45
CA PRO A 149 3.21 20.04 0.26
C PRO A 149 4.21 20.48 -0.81
N GLN A 150 3.80 21.45 -1.62
CA GLN A 150 4.62 22.07 -2.66
C GLN A 150 5.05 23.47 -2.22
N THR A 151 5.99 24.07 -2.96
CA THR A 151 6.43 25.44 -2.72
C THR A 151 5.27 26.42 -2.81
N THR A 152 5.08 27.25 -1.79
CA THR A 152 4.07 28.31 -1.78
C THR A 152 4.31 29.31 -2.90
N LEU A 153 3.24 29.77 -3.55
CA LEU A 153 3.32 30.71 -4.66
C LEU A 153 2.14 31.68 -4.68
N SER A 154 2.29 32.81 -5.37
CA SER A 154 1.22 33.79 -5.53
C SER A 154 0.26 33.40 -6.65
N ILE A 155 -0.98 33.87 -6.58
CA ILE A 155 -2.00 33.63 -7.61
C ILE A 155 -1.51 34.01 -9.02
N ALA A 156 -0.83 35.16 -9.16
CA ALA A 156 -0.31 35.63 -10.44
C ALA A 156 0.71 34.66 -11.04
N VAL A 157 1.62 34.13 -10.21
CA VAL A 157 2.61 33.12 -10.65
C VAL A 157 1.92 31.82 -11.06
N LEU A 158 0.89 31.38 -10.33
CA LEU A 158 0.10 30.19 -10.70
C LEU A 158 -0.54 30.34 -12.07
N GLN A 159 -1.20 31.48 -12.30
CA GLN A 159 -1.90 31.78 -13.54
C GLN A 159 -0.94 31.83 -14.73
N ASN A 160 0.23 32.44 -14.56
CA ASN A 160 1.24 32.48 -15.62
C ASN A 160 1.79 31.10 -15.94
N LYS A 161 2.11 30.28 -14.93
CA LYS A 161 2.63 28.92 -15.14
C LYS A 161 1.63 27.98 -15.81
N LYS A 162 0.33 28.16 -15.55
CA LYS A 162 -0.75 27.28 -16.02
C LYS A 162 -1.72 27.95 -17.00
N ALA A 163 -1.32 29.05 -17.65
CA ALA A 163 -2.19 29.87 -18.52
C ALA A 163 -2.82 29.07 -19.67
N ASN A 164 -2.11 28.06 -20.17
CA ASN A 164 -2.55 27.22 -21.29
C ASN A 164 -3.70 26.27 -20.92
N LEU A 165 -3.93 26.02 -19.62
CA LEU A 165 -4.94 25.07 -19.16
C LEU A 165 -6.29 25.78 -18.91
N PRO A 166 -7.41 25.28 -19.45
CA PRO A 166 -8.74 25.90 -19.30
C PRO A 166 -9.15 26.12 -17.84
N ALA A 167 -8.77 25.20 -16.95
CA ALA A 167 -9.11 25.23 -15.52
C ALA A 167 -8.57 26.47 -14.79
N TYR A 168 -7.44 27.03 -15.25
CA TYR A 168 -6.72 28.10 -14.57
C TYR A 168 -6.98 29.49 -15.18
N ARG A 169 -7.83 29.58 -16.22
CA ARG A 169 -8.27 30.85 -16.80
C ARG A 169 -9.06 31.67 -15.79
N SER A 170 -8.59 32.90 -15.54
CA SER A 170 -9.16 33.82 -14.55
C SER A 170 -9.25 33.23 -13.14
N PHE A 171 -8.34 32.30 -12.80
CA PHE A 171 -8.29 31.60 -11.51
C PHE A 171 -8.49 32.52 -10.30
N GLY A 172 -7.72 33.61 -10.19
CA GLY A 172 -7.81 34.53 -9.05
C GLY A 172 -9.19 35.14 -8.84
N ARG A 173 -9.81 35.62 -9.94
CA ARG A 173 -11.14 36.22 -9.90
C ARG A 173 -12.21 35.20 -9.50
N LYS A 174 -12.18 34.01 -10.11
CA LYS A 174 -13.10 32.92 -9.80
C LYS A 174 -12.96 32.44 -8.35
N LEU A 175 -11.73 32.40 -7.82
CA LEU A 175 -11.47 32.03 -6.43
C LEU A 175 -12.04 33.07 -5.46
N GLN A 176 -11.86 34.36 -5.74
CA GLN A 176 -12.46 35.43 -4.92
C GLN A 176 -13.99 35.42 -4.97
N GLU A 177 -14.58 35.23 -6.15
CA GLU A 177 -16.03 35.07 -6.32
C GLU A 177 -16.58 33.87 -5.53
N PHE A 178 -15.84 32.75 -5.52
CA PHE A 178 -16.18 31.55 -4.74
C PHE A 178 -16.12 31.82 -3.23
N LEU A 179 -15.00 32.38 -2.76
CA LEU A 179 -14.80 32.68 -1.33
C LEU A 179 -15.81 33.72 -0.82
N GLY A 180 -16.18 34.70 -1.65
CA GLY A 180 -17.20 35.69 -1.29
C GLY A 180 -18.61 35.12 -1.14
N LYS A 181 -18.91 34.01 -1.84
CA LYS A 181 -20.21 33.31 -1.76
C LYS A 181 -20.27 32.31 -0.62
N GLU A 182 -19.20 31.56 -0.39
CA GLU A 182 -19.17 30.45 0.58
C GLU A 182 -18.83 30.89 2.01
N LEU A 183 -18.18 32.05 2.19
CA LEU A 183 -17.76 32.54 3.50
C LEU A 183 -18.64 33.72 3.97
N GLU A 184 -18.91 33.74 5.27
CA GLU A 184 -19.53 34.87 5.96
C GLU A 184 -18.69 36.14 5.80
N GLU A 185 -19.33 37.32 5.87
CA GLU A 185 -18.67 38.59 5.56
C GLU A 185 -17.40 38.83 6.40
N GLU A 186 -17.46 38.49 7.69
CA GLU A 186 -16.34 38.62 8.62
C GLU A 186 -15.18 37.66 8.32
N SER A 187 -15.47 36.55 7.65
CA SER A 187 -14.53 35.50 7.28
C SER A 187 -14.00 35.64 5.85
N ARG A 188 -14.43 36.66 5.09
CA ARG A 188 -13.92 36.89 3.73
C ARG A 188 -12.46 37.33 3.76
N PRO A 189 -11.61 36.81 2.86
CA PRO A 189 -10.21 37.22 2.80
C PRO A 189 -10.10 38.69 2.39
N SER A 190 -9.25 39.42 3.10
CA SER A 190 -8.99 40.85 2.88
C SER A 190 -7.53 41.06 2.51
N GLY A 191 -7.23 41.13 1.20
CA GLY A 191 -5.90 41.42 0.70
C GLY A 191 -5.37 40.43 -0.33
N PHE A 192 -4.05 40.30 -0.40
CA PHE A 192 -3.38 39.38 -1.32
C PHE A 192 -3.37 37.96 -0.76
N LEU A 193 -3.85 37.02 -1.56
CA LEU A 193 -3.88 35.61 -1.21
C LEU A 193 -2.58 34.90 -1.65
N THR A 194 -2.03 34.11 -0.73
CA THR A 194 -0.95 33.15 -1.01
C THR A 194 -1.51 31.73 -1.12
N ILE A 195 -0.90 30.91 -1.97
CA ILE A 195 -1.37 29.54 -2.24
C ILE A 195 -0.27 28.55 -1.90
N ALA A 196 -0.57 27.60 -1.02
CA ALA A 196 0.25 26.43 -0.72
C ALA A 196 -0.38 25.19 -1.40
N PRO A 197 0.20 24.68 -2.50
CA PRO A 197 -0.36 23.52 -3.20
C PRO A 197 -0.01 22.18 -2.53
N TYR A 198 -0.86 21.18 -2.73
CA TYR A 198 -0.67 19.81 -2.26
C TYR A 198 -0.96 18.81 -3.38
N GLN A 199 -0.30 17.65 -3.33
CA GLN A 199 -0.49 16.57 -4.31
C GLN A 199 -1.20 15.34 -3.73
N CYS A 200 -1.47 15.34 -2.42
CA CYS A 200 -2.10 14.24 -1.72
C CYS A 200 -3.18 14.77 -0.76
N LEU A 201 -4.33 14.10 -0.76
CA LEU A 201 -5.43 14.31 0.16
C LEU A 201 -5.75 12.99 0.85
N TYR A 202 -5.81 13.01 2.16
CA TYR A 202 -6.30 11.90 2.98
C TYR A 202 -7.72 12.25 3.42
N LEU A 203 -8.70 11.44 3.03
CA LEU A 203 -10.08 11.59 3.50
C LEU A 203 -10.39 10.48 4.48
N THR A 204 -10.89 10.85 5.65
CA THR A 204 -11.30 9.93 6.69
C THR A 204 -12.83 9.84 6.68
N TYR A 205 -13.37 8.63 6.65
CA TYR A 205 -14.80 8.39 6.65
C TYR A 205 -15.16 7.17 7.49
N MET A 206 -16.41 7.10 7.94
CA MET A 206 -16.93 5.94 8.65
C MET A 206 -17.53 4.95 7.64
N SER A 207 -17.02 3.74 7.63
CA SER A 207 -17.47 2.65 6.78
C SER A 207 -18.88 2.18 7.16
N LEU A 208 -19.79 2.08 6.20
CA LEU A 208 -21.15 1.59 6.47
C LEU A 208 -21.23 0.07 6.70
N GLU A 209 -20.21 -0.68 6.32
CA GLU A 209 -20.16 -2.14 6.49
C GLU A 209 -19.85 -2.55 7.93
N ASP A 210 -18.80 -1.96 8.51
CA ASP A 210 -18.23 -2.36 9.80
C ASP A 210 -18.21 -1.23 10.83
N TRP A 211 -18.71 -0.03 10.49
CA TRP A 211 -18.73 1.17 11.34
C TRP A 211 -17.34 1.60 11.83
N ARG A 212 -16.28 1.16 11.14
CA ARG A 212 -14.91 1.53 11.44
C ARG A 212 -14.47 2.73 10.62
N GLU A 213 -13.58 3.52 11.19
CA GLU A 213 -12.92 4.59 10.48
C GLU A 213 -12.00 4.00 9.40
N LYS A 214 -12.24 4.39 8.13
CA LYS A 214 -11.42 4.06 6.97
C LYS A 214 -10.86 5.35 6.37
N ARG A 215 -9.78 5.21 5.59
CA ARG A 215 -9.07 6.35 5.00
C ARG A 215 -8.77 6.14 3.53
N ASP A 216 -9.23 7.08 2.71
CA ASP A 216 -8.90 7.17 1.29
C ASP A 216 -7.65 8.03 1.07
N ILE A 217 -6.75 7.56 0.21
CA ILE A 217 -5.55 8.30 -0.20
C ILE A 217 -5.72 8.74 -1.65
N LEU A 218 -6.01 10.02 -1.82
CA LEU A 218 -6.31 10.62 -3.12
C LEU A 218 -5.14 11.45 -3.61
N ARG A 219 -4.87 11.37 -4.91
CA ARG A 219 -3.73 12.01 -5.57
C ARG A 219 -4.19 13.00 -6.63
N CYS A 220 -3.47 14.11 -6.69
CA CYS A 220 -3.59 15.14 -7.71
C CYS A 220 -2.17 15.51 -8.18
N ASN A 221 -1.59 14.64 -9.00
CA ASN A 221 -0.21 14.75 -9.44
C ASN A 221 -0.12 14.74 -10.97
N PRO A 222 0.40 15.80 -11.61
CA PRO A 222 0.57 15.85 -13.06
C PRO A 222 1.59 14.83 -13.60
N SER A 223 2.51 14.35 -12.77
CA SER A 223 3.53 13.37 -13.13
C SER A 223 3.71 12.33 -12.02
N PHE A 224 2.84 11.32 -12.05
CA PHE A 224 2.86 10.16 -11.15
C PHE A 224 3.30 8.91 -11.93
N TYR A 225 4.58 8.58 -11.86
CA TYR A 225 5.21 7.54 -12.68
C TYR A 225 5.00 7.79 -14.19
N ASP A 226 5.45 8.97 -14.64
CA ASP A 226 5.41 9.42 -16.04
C ASP A 226 4.00 9.53 -16.65
N ARG A 227 2.96 9.50 -15.82
CA ARG A 227 1.56 9.69 -16.22
C ARG A 227 0.83 10.60 -15.23
N PRO A 228 -0.11 11.43 -15.69
CA PRO A 228 -0.94 12.20 -14.77
C PRO A 228 -1.85 11.28 -13.96
N ARG A 229 -1.97 11.55 -12.66
CA ARG A 229 -2.92 10.89 -11.75
C ARG A 229 -3.76 11.94 -11.04
N TYR A 230 -5.04 11.94 -11.40
CA TYR A 230 -6.07 12.81 -10.85
C TYR A 230 -7.22 11.92 -10.38
N ASP A 231 -7.27 11.68 -9.07
CA ASP A 231 -8.26 10.79 -8.46
C ASP A 231 -9.64 11.49 -8.36
N CYS A 232 -10.70 10.70 -8.25
CA CYS A 232 -12.08 11.20 -8.22
C CYS A 232 -12.66 11.14 -6.80
N VAL A 233 -13.59 12.05 -6.53
CA VAL A 233 -14.20 12.26 -5.21
C VAL A 233 -15.71 12.37 -5.30
N VAL A 234 -16.35 11.96 -4.21
CA VAL A 234 -17.77 12.20 -3.95
C VAL A 234 -17.90 13.51 -3.17
N VAL A 235 -18.76 14.40 -3.66
CA VAL A 235 -18.95 15.74 -3.10
C VAL A 235 -20.33 15.84 -2.48
N ASN A 236 -20.39 16.31 -1.23
CA ASN A 236 -21.62 16.59 -0.49
C ASN A 236 -22.33 17.85 -1.05
N MET A 237 -23.04 17.66 -2.15
CA MET A 237 -23.97 18.62 -2.73
C MET A 237 -25.39 18.03 -2.68
N ASN A 238 -26.41 18.84 -2.96
CA ASN A 238 -27.80 18.39 -3.08
C ASN A 238 -28.26 18.53 -4.54
N PRO A 239 -28.30 17.46 -5.35
CA PRO A 239 -27.98 16.06 -5.02
C PRO A 239 -26.46 15.80 -4.94
N VAL A 240 -26.06 14.67 -4.35
CA VAL A 240 -24.63 14.31 -4.23
C VAL A 240 -24.03 14.09 -5.61
N THR A 241 -22.85 14.66 -5.83
CA THR A 241 -22.19 14.68 -7.15
C THR A 241 -20.79 14.08 -7.09
N PHE A 242 -20.22 13.84 -8.28
CA PHE A 242 -18.88 13.29 -8.45
C PHE A 242 -17.99 14.32 -9.12
N ALA A 243 -16.73 14.39 -8.72
CA ALA A 243 -15.78 15.32 -9.29
C ALA A 243 -14.39 14.70 -9.41
N ARG A 244 -13.59 15.12 -10.39
CA ARG A 244 -12.17 14.79 -10.48
C ARG A 244 -11.33 15.88 -9.85
N LEU A 245 -10.39 15.52 -8.98
CA LEU A 245 -9.48 16.46 -8.35
C LEU A 245 -8.44 16.97 -9.36
N GLU A 246 -8.41 18.28 -9.61
CA GLU A 246 -7.48 18.92 -10.56
C GLU A 246 -6.38 19.72 -9.86
N PHE A 247 -6.69 20.27 -8.67
CA PHE A 247 -5.73 21.01 -7.86
C PHE A 247 -6.17 21.05 -6.40
N ILE A 248 -5.26 20.79 -5.46
CA ILE A 248 -5.54 20.90 -4.02
C ILE A 248 -4.60 21.96 -3.46
N PHE A 249 -5.13 22.91 -2.68
CA PHE A 249 -4.32 23.97 -2.10
C PHE A 249 -4.96 24.56 -0.85
N THR A 250 -4.12 25.07 0.04
CA THR A 250 -4.53 25.99 1.10
C THR A 250 -4.30 27.40 0.60
N CYS A 251 -5.32 28.26 0.67
CA CYS A 251 -5.11 29.70 0.51
C CYS A 251 -4.98 30.36 1.88
N GLN A 252 -4.02 31.29 1.98
CA GLN A 252 -3.79 32.06 3.19
C GLN A 252 -3.85 33.56 2.90
N ASP A 253 -4.63 34.27 3.72
CA ASP A 253 -4.80 35.72 3.66
C ASP A 253 -3.73 36.46 4.49
N THR A 254 -3.62 37.79 4.34
CA THR A 254 -2.70 38.62 5.13
C THR A 254 -2.99 38.56 6.64
N SER A 255 -4.24 38.24 7.01
CA SER A 255 -4.67 37.97 8.39
C SER A 255 -4.29 36.57 8.90
N LYS A 256 -3.48 35.81 8.14
CA LYS A 256 -3.04 34.43 8.39
C LYS A 256 -4.15 33.37 8.45
N ARG A 257 -5.41 33.71 8.16
CA ARG A 257 -6.52 32.75 8.02
C ARG A 257 -6.26 31.82 6.85
N GLN A 258 -6.54 30.53 7.04
CA GLN A 258 -6.29 29.47 6.07
C GLN A 258 -7.61 28.85 5.61
N TYR A 259 -7.72 28.57 4.32
CA TYR A 259 -8.85 27.87 3.73
C TYR A 259 -8.35 26.78 2.81
N ASP A 260 -8.77 25.55 3.07
CA ASP A 260 -8.40 24.40 2.25
C ASP A 260 -9.45 24.17 1.15
N ILE A 261 -8.97 24.18 -0.09
CA ILE A 261 -9.80 24.23 -1.29
C ILE A 261 -9.27 23.21 -2.31
N ALA A 262 -10.20 22.56 -2.99
CA ALA A 262 -9.92 21.82 -4.22
C ALA A 262 -10.52 22.57 -5.42
N LEU A 263 -9.75 22.66 -6.50
CA LEU A 263 -10.28 22.84 -7.85
C LEU A 263 -10.62 21.46 -8.40
N VAL A 264 -11.86 21.28 -8.81
CA VAL A 264 -12.35 20.01 -9.34
C VAL A 264 -12.99 20.19 -10.71
N HIS A 265 -12.98 19.13 -11.50
CA HIS A 265 -13.76 19.01 -12.72
C HIS A 265 -15.01 18.19 -12.42
N MET A 266 -16.19 18.81 -12.49
CA MET A 266 -17.45 18.13 -12.15
C MET A 266 -17.79 17.06 -13.20
N LEU A 267 -18.33 15.94 -12.73
CA LEU A 267 -18.86 14.89 -13.58
C LEU A 267 -20.38 14.88 -13.53
N GLU A 268 -21.00 14.72 -14.70
CA GLU A 268 -22.45 14.67 -14.87
C GLU A 268 -22.91 13.29 -15.34
N ALA A 269 -24.18 12.95 -15.10
CA ALA A 269 -24.75 11.72 -15.63
C ALA A 269 -24.75 11.74 -17.17
N SER A 270 -24.10 10.76 -17.76
CA SER A 270 -24.02 10.62 -19.21
C SER A 270 -25.39 10.25 -19.81
N LYS A 271 -25.77 10.93 -20.90
CA LYS A 271 -26.93 10.53 -21.72
C LYS A 271 -26.66 9.24 -22.51
N TRP A 272 -25.39 8.93 -22.76
CA TRP A 272 -24.99 7.71 -23.44
C TRP A 272 -25.16 6.49 -22.52
N ARG A 273 -25.65 5.38 -23.09
CA ARG A 273 -25.89 4.12 -22.39
C ARG A 273 -25.04 3.01 -23.01
N PRO A 274 -24.45 2.12 -22.20
CA PRO A 274 -23.70 0.98 -22.71
C PRO A 274 -24.63 -0.05 -23.36
N ASN A 275 -24.09 -0.84 -24.29
CA ASN A 275 -24.82 -1.92 -24.94
C ASN A 275 -25.23 -3.00 -23.93
N THR A 276 -24.31 -3.36 -23.03
CA THR A 276 -24.58 -4.26 -21.92
C THR A 276 -24.85 -3.43 -20.68
N LYS A 277 -26.11 -3.39 -20.23
CA LYS A 277 -26.48 -2.83 -18.93
C LYS A 277 -26.47 -3.93 -17.88
N TRP A 278 -25.85 -3.63 -16.75
CA TRP A 278 -26.03 -4.36 -15.50
C TRP A 278 -26.76 -3.47 -14.49
N GLU A 279 -27.32 -4.08 -13.45
CA GLU A 279 -27.95 -3.36 -12.36
C GLU A 279 -26.92 -2.45 -11.67
N GLY A 280 -27.30 -1.20 -11.35
CA GLY A 280 -26.36 -0.21 -10.80
C GLY A 280 -25.42 0.46 -11.81
N CYS A 281 -25.43 0.06 -13.09
CA CYS A 281 -24.54 0.64 -14.11
C CYS A 281 -24.78 2.14 -14.32
N ARG A 282 -23.86 2.96 -13.81
CA ARG A 282 -23.85 4.42 -14.01
C ARG A 282 -22.67 4.85 -14.85
N VAL A 283 -22.98 5.67 -15.85
CA VAL A 283 -21.98 6.31 -16.70
C VAL A 283 -21.95 7.79 -16.38
N LEU A 284 -20.77 8.27 -16.05
CA LEU A 284 -20.47 9.67 -15.79
C LEU A 284 -19.68 10.25 -16.97
N GLU A 285 -19.89 11.52 -17.24
CA GLU A 285 -19.20 12.25 -18.30
C GLU A 285 -18.53 13.51 -17.73
N GLU A 286 -17.25 13.70 -18.08
CA GLU A 286 -16.46 14.90 -17.78
C GLU A 286 -16.83 16.04 -18.74
N LYS A 287 -18.08 16.49 -18.62
CA LYS A 287 -18.63 17.65 -19.32
C LYS A 287 -18.87 18.85 -18.41
N GLY A 288 -18.71 18.68 -17.11
CA GLY A 288 -18.97 19.73 -16.13
C GLY A 288 -17.96 20.86 -16.23
N LEU A 289 -18.28 22.00 -15.60
CA LEU A 289 -17.32 23.10 -15.47
C LEU A 289 -16.32 22.81 -14.34
N TYR A 290 -15.16 23.44 -14.42
CA TYR A 290 -14.23 23.50 -13.30
C TYR A 290 -14.82 24.37 -12.18
N GLN A 291 -14.87 23.84 -10.97
CA GLN A 291 -15.43 24.50 -9.81
C GLN A 291 -14.50 24.39 -8.60
N PHE A 292 -14.57 25.39 -7.73
CA PHE A 292 -13.90 25.35 -6.43
C PHE A 292 -14.83 24.74 -5.39
N ILE A 293 -14.26 23.94 -4.48
CA ILE A 293 -14.98 23.27 -3.41
C ILE A 293 -14.10 23.29 -2.16
N LEU A 294 -14.68 23.61 -1.00
CA LEU A 294 -13.99 23.48 0.28
C LEU A 294 -13.79 21.99 0.61
N LEU A 295 -12.60 21.62 1.10
CA LEU A 295 -12.30 20.20 1.36
C LEU A 295 -13.27 19.54 2.36
N LYS A 296 -13.88 20.33 3.26
CA LYS A 296 -14.92 19.87 4.19
C LYS A 296 -16.16 19.25 3.52
N TYR A 297 -16.43 19.59 2.26
CA TYR A 297 -17.55 19.02 1.49
C TYR A 297 -17.20 17.72 0.77
N LEU A 298 -15.94 17.29 0.79
CA LEU A 298 -15.55 16.01 0.23
C LEU A 298 -15.91 14.90 1.21
N ILE A 299 -16.62 13.90 0.71
CA ILE A 299 -17.08 12.77 1.53
C ILE A 299 -16.03 11.66 1.50
N ARG A 300 -15.64 11.23 0.30
CA ARG A 300 -14.73 10.09 0.07
C ARG A 300 -14.18 10.07 -1.35
N GLY A 301 -13.23 9.19 -1.60
CA GLY A 301 -12.79 8.81 -2.93
C GLY A 301 -13.83 7.98 -3.68
N CYS A 302 -13.79 8.04 -5.00
CA CYS A 302 -14.51 7.09 -5.85
C CYS A 302 -13.63 6.62 -7.01
N HIS A 303 -13.87 5.39 -7.46
CA HIS A 303 -13.13 4.80 -8.56
C HIS A 303 -13.93 4.87 -9.87
N LEU A 304 -13.34 5.47 -10.90
CA LEU A 304 -13.93 5.63 -12.23
C LEU A 304 -13.12 4.86 -13.28
N ILE A 305 -13.80 4.04 -14.07
CA ILE A 305 -13.19 3.23 -15.14
C ILE A 305 -13.51 3.89 -16.49
N PRO A 306 -12.50 4.23 -17.32
CA PRO A 306 -12.76 4.81 -18.63
C PRO A 306 -13.55 3.85 -19.52
N ALA A 307 -14.58 4.36 -20.19
CA ALA A 307 -15.32 3.60 -21.20
C ALA A 307 -14.49 3.55 -22.49
N THR A 308 -13.77 2.45 -22.71
CA THR A 308 -12.80 2.26 -23.80
C THR A 308 -13.39 2.43 -25.21
N ASP A 309 -14.69 2.19 -25.37
CA ASP A 309 -15.21 1.88 -26.70
C ASP A 309 -15.60 3.13 -27.52
N LYS A 310 -15.95 4.28 -26.92
CA LYS A 310 -16.57 5.40 -27.68
C LYS A 310 -16.31 6.83 -27.16
N GLY A 311 -15.04 7.18 -27.00
CA GLY A 311 -14.58 8.57 -26.93
C GLY A 311 -14.17 9.04 -25.53
N THR A 312 -13.22 9.97 -25.51
CA THR A 312 -12.61 10.55 -24.29
C THR A 312 -13.66 11.19 -23.38
N GLY A 313 -13.53 10.99 -22.07
CA GLY A 313 -14.31 11.70 -21.06
C GLY A 313 -15.56 10.99 -20.54
N LYS A 314 -15.81 9.72 -20.88
CA LYS A 314 -16.88 8.90 -20.28
C LYS A 314 -16.31 7.82 -19.39
N TYR A 315 -16.92 7.63 -18.23
CA TYR A 315 -16.45 6.70 -17.21
C TYR A 315 -17.59 5.92 -16.58
N TYR A 316 -17.36 4.65 -16.31
CA TYR A 316 -18.20 3.86 -15.42
C TYR A 316 -17.83 4.15 -13.98
N LEU A 317 -18.83 4.40 -13.14
CA LEU A 317 -18.64 4.39 -11.70
C LEU A 317 -18.47 2.94 -11.25
N ASN A 318 -17.35 2.64 -10.59
CA ASN A 318 -17.10 1.32 -10.02
C ASN A 318 -17.49 1.33 -8.55
N ASP A 319 -18.66 0.76 -8.27
CA ASP A 319 -19.24 0.58 -6.94
C ASP A 319 -18.82 -0.72 -6.25
N LEU A 320 -18.05 -1.59 -6.92
CA LEU A 320 -17.58 -2.88 -6.40
C LEU A 320 -16.24 -2.79 -5.67
N VAL A 321 -15.44 -1.77 -5.96
CA VAL A 321 -14.14 -1.56 -5.30
C VAL A 321 -14.32 -0.89 -3.93
N ASP A 322 -15.45 -0.24 -3.71
CA ASP A 322 -15.79 0.37 -2.43
C ASP A 322 -16.10 -0.73 -1.41
N SER A 323 -15.20 -0.89 -0.44
CA SER A 323 -15.32 -1.95 0.59
C SER A 323 -16.63 -1.89 1.40
N ASP A 324 -17.30 -0.74 1.46
CA ASP A 324 -18.41 -0.49 2.38
C ASP A 324 -19.76 -0.21 1.71
N ALA A 325 -19.89 -0.47 0.39
CA ALA A 325 -21.11 -0.27 -0.41
C ALA A 325 -21.74 1.14 -0.31
N PHE A 326 -21.03 2.13 0.25
CA PHE A 326 -21.54 3.48 0.48
C PHE A 326 -22.01 4.13 -0.81
N VAL A 327 -21.20 4.03 -1.87
CA VAL A 327 -21.56 4.56 -3.18
C VAL A 327 -22.80 3.86 -3.71
N TRP A 328 -23.02 2.59 -3.42
CA TRP A 328 -24.25 1.89 -3.82
C TRP A 328 -25.49 2.35 -3.04
N PHE A 329 -25.40 2.50 -1.71
CA PHE A 329 -26.52 2.95 -0.87
C PHE A 329 -26.91 4.40 -1.09
N LEU A 330 -25.93 5.30 -1.20
CA LEU A 330 -26.18 6.73 -1.36
C LEU A 330 -26.86 7.04 -2.70
N LEU A 331 -26.68 6.15 -3.65
CA LEU A 331 -27.24 6.24 -4.99
C LEU A 331 -28.59 5.53 -5.15
N SER A 332 -29.03 4.74 -4.17
CA SER A 332 -30.31 4.00 -4.21
C SER A 332 -31.50 4.80 -3.65
N ASN A 333 -31.23 5.97 -3.05
CA ASN A 333 -32.21 7.01 -2.70
C ASN A 333 -32.14 8.15 -3.72
#